data_AF-A0A2G9NEH2-F1
#
_entry.id   AF-A0A2G9NEH2-F1
#
_cell.length_a   1.000
_cell.length_b   1.000
_cell.length_c   1.000
_cell.angle_alpha   90.00
_cell.angle_beta   90.00
_cell.angle_gamma   90.00
#
_symmetry.space_group_name_H-M   'P 1'
#
loop_
_entity.id
_entity.type
_entity.pdbx_description
1 polymer ?
#
loop_
_entity_poly.entity_id
_entity_poly.type
_entity_poly.pdbx_seq_one_letter_code
_entity_poly.pdbx_strand_id
1 'polypeptide(L)'
;MQSNFRLPDFGVVLEQNKIIHEDGGDGTIYLSGDSVVKVYGNWNIWNNLDSRTSKLLRAQGGRESRIARELYGLGVSVPKPEGLFSVDVLDECTLHKGLTAYVMEYIDGINGEELFSYKNSMRARALDLMGKELAKAKAHGFVPDDIHNFSNHIYVPRQDKVFLIDFVQWRLRR
;
A
#
# COMPACT_ATOMS: atom_id res chain seq x y z
N MET A 1 -14.04 -10.64 21.43
CA MET A 1 -15.04 -9.74 20.83
C MET A 1 -14.72 -9.69 19.35
N GLN A 2 -15.50 -10.35 18.49
CA GLN A 2 -15.31 -10.31 17.05
C GLN A 2 -16.14 -9.15 16.49
N SER A 3 -15.50 -8.06 16.07
CA SER A 3 -16.16 -7.00 15.32
C SER A 3 -16.29 -7.45 13.87
N ASN A 4 -17.50 -7.84 13.48
CA ASN A 4 -17.88 -7.98 12.07
C ASN A 4 -17.92 -6.58 11.45
N PHE A 5 -16.82 -6.14 10.83
CA PHE A 5 -16.83 -4.94 10.01
C PHE A 5 -17.28 -5.31 8.59
N ARG A 6 -18.55 -5.00 8.28
CA ARG A 6 -19.01 -4.86 6.90
C ARG A 6 -18.66 -3.44 6.46
N LEU A 7 -17.76 -3.30 5.50
CA LEU A 7 -17.66 -2.05 4.75
C LEU A 7 -18.99 -1.88 4.00
N PRO A 8 -19.79 -0.84 4.28
CA PRO A 8 -20.99 -0.59 3.50
C PRO A 8 -20.57 -0.25 2.08
N ASP A 9 -21.39 -0.70 1.12
CA ASP A 9 -21.37 -0.14 -0.22
C ASP A 9 -21.58 1.39 -0.07
N PHE A 10 -20.52 2.16 -0.32
CA PHE A 10 -20.41 3.63 -0.25
C PHE A 10 -20.24 4.27 1.14
N GLY A 11 -19.20 5.11 1.28
CA GLY A 11 -19.18 6.23 2.24
C GLY A 11 -18.12 6.25 3.34
N VAL A 12 -16.89 5.75 3.11
CA VAL A 12 -15.80 6.04 4.06
C VAL A 12 -15.30 7.46 3.79
N VAL A 13 -15.52 8.35 4.76
CA VAL A 13 -14.87 9.68 4.79
C VAL A 13 -13.56 9.55 5.54
N LEU A 14 -12.45 9.81 4.86
CA LEU A 14 -11.13 9.90 5.46
C LEU A 14 -10.84 11.36 5.83
N GLU A 15 -10.24 11.55 7.00
CA GLU A 15 -9.84 12.85 7.51
C GLU A 15 -8.31 13.00 7.45
N GLN A 16 -7.83 14.20 7.12
CA GLN A 16 -6.41 14.52 6.97
C GLN A 16 -5.58 14.23 8.24
N ASN A 17 -6.18 14.35 9.42
CA ASN A 17 -5.56 14.04 10.72
C ASN A 17 -5.18 12.55 10.89
N LYS A 18 -5.57 11.67 9.97
CA LYS A 18 -5.25 10.23 9.95
C LYS A 18 -4.25 9.83 8.87
N ILE A 19 -3.61 10.82 8.23
CA ILE A 19 -2.52 10.56 7.28
C ILE A 19 -1.33 9.99 8.07
N ILE A 20 -0.87 8.82 7.64
CA ILE A 20 0.33 8.18 8.20
C ILE A 20 1.53 8.31 7.26
N HIS A 21 1.30 8.66 5.99
CA HIS A 21 2.35 9.00 5.04
C HIS A 21 1.76 9.82 3.88
N GLU A 22 2.33 10.99 3.61
CA GLU A 22 1.77 11.92 2.62
C GLU A 22 2.37 11.77 1.22
N ASP A 23 3.57 11.18 1.10
CA ASP A 23 4.40 11.38 -0.10
C ASP A 23 4.94 10.09 -0.73
N GLY A 24 4.10 9.06 -0.83
CA GLY A 24 4.44 7.84 -1.54
C GLY A 24 4.25 7.97 -3.05
N GLY A 25 4.66 9.08 -3.69
CA GLY A 25 4.69 9.38 -5.15
C GLY A 25 3.42 9.21 -6.00
N ASP A 26 2.66 8.16 -5.74
CA ASP A 26 1.53 7.59 -6.45
C ASP A 26 0.21 7.67 -5.66
N GLY A 27 0.26 7.99 -4.37
CA GLY A 27 -0.93 8.15 -3.53
C GLY A 27 -0.66 8.56 -2.08
N THR A 28 -1.71 9.02 -1.41
CA THR A 28 -1.73 9.38 0.02
C THR A 28 -2.20 8.20 0.87
N ILE A 29 -1.55 7.95 2.00
CA ILE A 29 -1.82 6.80 2.88
C ILE A 29 -2.54 7.24 4.15
N TYR A 30 -3.71 6.64 4.40
CA TYR A 30 -4.51 6.87 5.60
C TYR A 30 -4.60 5.59 6.45
N LEU A 31 -4.67 5.77 7.77
CA LEU A 31 -5.02 4.70 8.69
C LEU A 31 -6.52 4.77 9.03
N SER A 32 -7.22 3.65 8.91
CA SER A 32 -8.64 3.52 9.25
C SER A 32 -8.89 2.22 10.00
N GLY A 33 -8.93 2.31 11.33
CA GLY A 33 -8.97 1.12 12.21
C GLY A 33 -7.73 0.25 12.00
N ASP A 34 -7.94 -1.04 11.74
CA ASP A 34 -6.86 -2.02 11.48
C ASP A 34 -6.49 -2.10 9.99
N SER A 35 -6.83 -1.09 9.20
CA SER A 35 -6.63 -1.07 7.75
C SER A 35 -5.88 0.17 7.28
N VAL A 36 -5.08 -0.01 6.24
CA VAL A 36 -4.46 1.06 5.47
C VAL A 36 -5.30 1.33 4.24
N VAL A 37 -5.50 2.62 3.94
CA VAL A 37 -6.22 3.10 2.76
C VAL A 37 -5.27 3.96 1.94
N LYS A 38 -4.79 3.42 0.81
CA LYS A 38 -3.98 4.15 -0.18
C LYS A 38 -4.90 4.80 -1.19
N VAL A 39 -5.05 6.12 -1.12
CA VAL A 39 -5.85 6.92 -2.06
C VAL A 39 -4.93 7.39 -3.18
N TYR A 40 -5.24 7.04 -4.43
CA TYR A 40 -4.35 7.36 -5.55
C TYR A 40 -4.44 8.84 -5.96
N GLY A 41 -3.29 9.40 -6.30
CA GLY A 41 -3.13 10.84 -6.53
C GLY A 41 -2.90 11.61 -5.23
N ASN A 42 -2.88 12.93 -5.35
CA ASN A 42 -2.72 13.87 -4.23
C ASN A 42 -3.67 15.05 -4.41
N TRP A 43 -3.70 15.95 -3.43
CA TRP A 43 -4.52 17.16 -3.44
C TRP A 43 -4.50 17.96 -4.75
N ASN A 44 -3.33 18.18 -5.36
CA ASN A 44 -3.19 18.90 -6.63
C ASN A 44 -3.92 18.18 -7.78
N ILE A 45 -3.83 16.84 -7.78
CA ILE A 45 -4.53 15.99 -8.75
C ILE A 45 -6.04 15.98 -8.46
N TRP A 46 -6.44 15.86 -7.19
CA TRP A 46 -7.85 15.76 -6.80
C TRP A 46 -8.63 17.05 -7.04
N ASN A 47 -8.01 18.21 -6.88
CA ASN A 47 -8.60 19.52 -7.19
C ASN A 47 -8.90 19.71 -8.68
N ASN A 48 -8.20 18.98 -9.56
CA ASN A 48 -8.33 19.08 -11.01
C ASN A 48 -8.74 17.74 -11.63
N LEU A 49 -9.45 16.90 -10.87
CA LEU A 49 -9.74 15.54 -11.27
C LEU A 49 -10.75 15.48 -12.41
N ASP A 50 -10.27 15.22 -13.63
CA ASP A 50 -11.11 14.95 -14.78
C ASP A 50 -11.38 13.44 -14.96
N SER A 51 -12.28 13.11 -15.89
CA SER A 51 -12.69 11.73 -16.16
C SER A 51 -11.52 10.84 -16.64
N ARG A 52 -10.56 11.42 -17.37
CA ARG A 52 -9.38 10.70 -17.89
C ARG A 52 -8.44 10.35 -16.75
N THR A 53 -8.14 11.31 -15.89
CA THR A 53 -7.27 11.18 -14.72
C THR A 53 -7.87 10.19 -13.73
N SER A 54 -9.17 10.30 -13.45
CA SER A 54 -9.89 9.33 -12.62
C SER A 54 -9.77 7.89 -13.16
N LYS A 55 -9.89 7.71 -14.48
CA LYS A 55 -9.72 6.39 -15.13
C LYS A 55 -8.29 5.87 -15.00
N LEU A 56 -7.27 6.73 -15.08
CA LEU A 56 -5.87 6.35 -14.93
C LEU A 56 -5.56 5.91 -13.49
N LEU A 57 -5.99 6.68 -12.49
CA LEU A 57 -5.82 6.34 -11.07
C LEU A 57 -6.53 5.04 -10.73
N ARG A 58 -7.74 4.82 -11.27
CA ARG A 58 -8.46 3.55 -11.13
C ARG A 58 -7.71 2.39 -11.77
N ALA A 59 -7.12 2.57 -12.95
CA ALA A 59 -6.35 1.53 -13.62
C ALA A 59 -5.05 1.20 -12.86
N GLN A 60 -4.39 2.20 -12.28
CA GLN A 60 -3.21 2.06 -11.44
C GLN A 60 -3.54 1.26 -10.17
N GLY A 61 -4.55 1.67 -9.41
CA GLY A 61 -5.02 0.91 -8.25
C GLY A 61 -5.52 -0.49 -8.60
N GLY A 62 -6.21 -0.61 -9.73
CA GLY A 62 -6.59 -1.87 -10.39
C GLY A 62 -5.43 -2.87 -10.47
N ARG A 63 -4.30 -2.38 -10.97
CA ARG A 63 -3.10 -3.19 -11.18
C ARG A 63 -2.42 -3.55 -9.88
N GLU A 64 -2.19 -2.57 -9.00
CA GLU A 64 -1.53 -2.80 -7.71
C GLU A 64 -2.32 -3.78 -6.83
N SER A 65 -3.63 -3.58 -6.70
CA SER A 65 -4.51 -4.50 -5.95
C SER A 65 -4.49 -5.92 -6.51
N ARG A 66 -4.43 -6.07 -7.83
CA ARG A 66 -4.34 -7.38 -8.48
C ARG A 66 -3.00 -8.06 -8.18
N ILE A 67 -1.88 -7.35 -8.30
CA ILE A 67 -0.55 -7.91 -8.00
C ILE A 67 -0.48 -8.33 -6.54
N ALA A 68 -0.91 -7.48 -5.61
CA ALA A 68 -0.93 -7.79 -4.19
C ALA A 68 -1.76 -9.05 -3.89
N ARG A 69 -2.94 -9.20 -4.52
CA ARG A 69 -3.79 -10.39 -4.35
C ARG A 69 -3.15 -11.66 -4.89
N GLU A 70 -2.53 -11.59 -6.07
CA GLU A 70 -1.82 -12.75 -6.63
C GLU A 70 -0.62 -13.14 -5.74
N LEU A 71 0.19 -12.17 -5.30
CA LEU A 71 1.33 -12.42 -4.39
C LEU A 71 0.88 -13.01 -3.04
N TYR A 72 -0.19 -12.47 -2.44
CA TYR A 72 -0.76 -12.99 -1.20
C TYR A 72 -1.21 -14.45 -1.35
N GLY A 73 -1.91 -14.76 -2.46
CA GLY A 73 -2.35 -16.13 -2.77
C GLY A 73 -1.21 -17.11 -3.01
N LEU A 74 -0.02 -16.62 -3.38
CA LEU A 74 1.21 -17.41 -3.56
C LEU A 74 2.03 -17.56 -2.26
N GLY A 75 1.56 -17.02 -1.14
CA GLY A 75 2.26 -17.08 0.14
C GLY A 75 3.48 -16.16 0.23
N VAL A 76 3.56 -15.15 -0.63
CA VAL A 76 4.51 -14.03 -0.46
C VAL A 76 3.99 -13.15 0.66
N SER A 77 4.88 -12.74 1.55
CA SER A 77 4.55 -11.87 2.67
C SER A 77 4.24 -10.45 2.15
N VAL A 78 2.95 -10.16 1.97
CA VAL A 78 2.39 -8.84 1.63
C VAL A 78 1.20 -8.56 2.55
N PRO A 79 0.83 -7.29 2.81
CA PRO A 79 -0.39 -7.00 3.55
C PRO A 79 -1.60 -7.64 2.89
N LYS A 80 -2.51 -8.23 3.68
CA LYS A 80 -3.71 -8.85 3.11
C LYS A 80 -4.52 -7.80 2.31
N PRO A 81 -4.78 -8.04 1.01
CA PRO A 81 -5.53 -7.10 0.19
C PRO A 81 -7.03 -7.26 0.44
N GLU A 82 -7.71 -6.18 0.78
CA GLU A 82 -9.18 -6.16 0.89
C GLU A 82 -9.81 -5.80 -0.47
N GLY A 83 -9.21 -4.85 -1.20
CA GLY A 83 -9.61 -4.54 -2.57
C GLY A 83 -9.62 -3.06 -2.90
N LEU A 84 -10.33 -2.70 -3.98
CA LEU A 84 -10.49 -1.33 -4.43
C LEU A 84 -11.86 -0.79 -4.05
N PHE A 85 -11.84 0.41 -3.51
CA PHE A 85 -13.02 1.09 -3.00
C PHE A 85 -13.08 2.52 -3.54
N SER A 86 -14.30 3.06 -3.54
CA SER A 86 -14.54 4.48 -3.75
C SER A 86 -14.63 5.14 -2.38
N VAL A 87 -13.80 6.14 -2.13
CA VAL A 87 -13.76 6.86 -0.84
C VAL A 87 -13.94 8.35 -1.06
N ASP A 88 -14.42 9.02 -0.03
CA ASP A 88 -14.45 10.47 0.03
C ASP A 88 -13.36 10.93 1.01
N VAL A 89 -12.66 12.00 0.68
CA VAL A 89 -11.60 12.58 1.51
C VAL A 89 -11.98 14.00 1.86
N LEU A 90 -12.04 14.32 3.14
CA LEU A 90 -12.21 15.66 3.64
C LEU A 90 -10.83 16.23 3.99
N ASP A 91 -10.42 17.25 3.24
CA ASP A 91 -9.15 17.96 3.40
C ASP A 91 -9.41 19.43 3.71
N GLU A 92 -8.95 19.89 4.87
CA GLU A 92 -9.27 21.20 5.47
C GLU A 92 -10.78 21.56 5.45
N CYS A 93 -11.26 22.14 4.35
CA CYS A 93 -12.64 22.55 4.10
C CYS A 93 -13.20 22.02 2.76
N THR A 94 -12.47 21.17 2.04
CA THR A 94 -12.81 20.65 0.72
C THR A 94 -13.09 19.16 0.79
N LEU A 95 -14.28 18.77 0.32
CA LEU A 95 -14.68 17.36 0.23
C LEU A 95 -14.42 16.83 -1.18
N HIS A 96 -13.40 15.99 -1.33
CA HIS A 96 -13.12 15.25 -2.55
C HIS A 96 -13.92 13.96 -2.57
N LYS A 97 -14.75 13.78 -3.59
CA LYS A 97 -15.68 12.63 -3.67
C LYS A 97 -15.23 11.60 -4.69
N GLY A 98 -15.54 10.34 -4.42
CA GLY A 98 -15.41 9.27 -5.40
C GLY A 98 -13.96 8.95 -5.80
N LEU A 99 -13.01 9.19 -4.90
CA LEU A 99 -11.60 8.90 -5.12
C LEU A 99 -11.37 7.40 -5.09
N THR A 100 -10.44 6.93 -5.93
CA THR A 100 -10.06 5.51 -5.94
C THR A 100 -9.10 5.24 -4.79
N ALA A 101 -9.42 4.26 -3.95
CA ALA A 101 -8.54 3.79 -2.90
C ALA A 101 -8.31 2.27 -2.95
N TYR A 102 -7.09 1.87 -2.66
CA TYR A 102 -6.72 0.48 -2.38
C TYR A 102 -6.65 0.28 -0.86
N VAL A 103 -7.45 -0.67 -0.36
CA VAL A 103 -7.54 -1.00 1.07
C VAL A 103 -6.84 -2.33 1.33
N MET A 104 -6.03 -2.35 2.39
CA MET A 104 -5.26 -3.52 2.82
C MET A 104 -5.06 -3.52 4.34
N GLU A 105 -4.63 -4.66 4.87
CA GLU A 105 -4.22 -4.83 6.26
C GLU A 105 -3.17 -3.79 6.68
N TYR A 106 -3.31 -3.25 7.90
CA TYR A 106 -2.25 -2.48 8.52
C TYR A 106 -1.17 -3.38 9.12
N ILE A 107 0.09 -3.10 8.80
CA ILE A 107 1.24 -3.80 9.36
C ILE A 107 1.94 -2.87 10.34
N ASP A 108 1.85 -3.20 11.63
CA ASP A 108 2.61 -2.53 12.69
C ASP A 108 4.07 -2.99 12.66
N GLY A 109 4.91 -2.21 11.98
CA GLY A 109 6.32 -2.50 11.80
C GLY A 109 7.13 -1.27 11.42
N ILE A 110 8.41 -1.49 11.18
CA ILE A 110 9.39 -0.45 10.85
C ILE A 110 9.48 -0.35 9.33
N ASN A 111 9.25 0.84 8.77
CA ASN A 111 9.44 1.05 7.34
C ASN A 111 10.92 0.83 6.96
N GLY A 112 11.18 0.29 5.77
CA GLY A 112 12.53 0.00 5.33
C GLY A 112 13.48 1.21 5.27
N GLU A 113 12.96 2.43 5.07
CA GLU A 113 13.72 3.67 5.15
C GLU A 113 14.14 3.99 6.60
N GLU A 114 13.24 3.78 7.55
CA GLU A 114 13.51 4.02 8.98
C GLU A 114 14.58 3.06 9.52
N LEU A 115 14.76 1.88 8.91
CA LEU A 115 15.78 0.90 9.32
C LEU A 115 17.21 1.45 9.27
N PHE A 116 17.48 2.51 8.50
CA PHE A 116 18.79 3.17 8.49
C PHE A 116 19.15 3.86 9.81
N SER A 117 18.15 4.18 10.64
CA SER A 117 18.34 4.72 11.98
C SER A 117 18.57 3.64 13.05
N TYR A 118 18.44 2.36 12.70
CA TYR A 118 18.60 1.23 13.62
C TYR A 118 19.97 0.55 13.49
N LYS A 119 20.26 -0.40 14.40
CA LYS A 119 21.50 -1.17 14.38
C LYS A 119 21.68 -1.89 13.04
N ASN A 120 22.92 -1.89 12.54
CA ASN A 120 23.29 -2.56 11.29
C ASN A 120 22.83 -4.03 11.19
N SER A 121 22.84 -4.78 12.31
CA SER A 121 22.38 -6.17 12.35
C SER A 121 20.89 -6.33 12.06
N MET A 122 20.06 -5.39 12.53
CA MET A 122 18.62 -5.39 12.29
C MET A 122 18.33 -5.09 10.82
N ARG A 123 18.99 -4.07 10.26
CA ARG A 123 18.89 -3.74 8.84
C ARG A 123 19.34 -4.91 7.95
N ALA A 124 20.46 -5.54 8.28
CA ALA A 124 20.96 -6.71 7.53
C ALA A 124 19.95 -7.88 7.57
N ARG A 125 19.30 -8.11 8.72
CA ARG A 125 18.27 -9.14 8.85
C ARG A 125 17.03 -8.83 8.00
N ALA A 126 16.54 -7.59 8.04
CA ALA A 126 15.40 -7.17 7.23
C ALA A 126 15.68 -7.33 5.73
N LEU A 127 16.88 -6.96 5.26
CA LEU A 127 17.28 -7.11 3.85
C LEU A 127 17.39 -8.59 3.41
N ASP A 128 17.91 -9.47 4.28
CA ASP A 128 17.91 -10.92 4.02
C ASP A 128 16.49 -11.47 3.86
N LEU A 129 15.58 -11.09 4.75
CA LEU A 129 14.17 -11.50 4.68
C LEU A 129 13.47 -10.92 3.45
N MET A 130 13.70 -9.65 3.12
CA MET A 130 13.20 -9.02 1.90
C MET A 130 13.67 -9.77 0.65
N GLY A 131 14.97 -10.12 0.59
CA GLY A 131 15.53 -10.89 -0.51
C GLY A 131 14.84 -12.25 -0.71
N LYS A 132 14.47 -12.93 0.38
CA LYS A 132 13.73 -14.20 0.34
C LYS A 132 12.31 -14.03 -0.21
N GLU A 133 11.58 -13.00 0.24
CA GLU A 133 10.22 -12.72 -0.27
C GLU A 133 10.25 -12.29 -1.74
N LEU A 134 11.23 -11.48 -2.14
CA LEU A 134 11.45 -11.12 -3.53
C LEU A 134 11.79 -12.34 -4.40
N ALA A 135 12.56 -13.30 -3.88
CA ALA A 135 12.87 -14.53 -4.61
C ALA A 135 11.61 -15.38 -4.84
N LYS A 136 10.72 -15.50 -3.84
CA LYS A 136 9.41 -16.16 -4.01
C LYS A 136 8.59 -15.49 -5.11
N ALA A 137 8.46 -14.16 -5.06
CA ALA A 137 7.70 -13.41 -6.06
C ALA A 137 8.28 -13.59 -7.48
N LYS A 138 9.60 -13.50 -7.62
CA LYS A 138 10.32 -13.70 -8.90
C LYS A 138 10.14 -15.11 -9.46
N ALA A 139 10.08 -16.14 -8.62
CA ALA A 139 9.81 -17.52 -9.06
C ALA A 139 8.45 -17.66 -9.76
N HIS A 140 7.53 -16.72 -9.53
CA HIS A 140 6.23 -16.64 -10.19
C HIS A 140 6.14 -15.55 -11.26
N GLY A 141 7.28 -14.99 -11.69
CA GLY A 141 7.36 -14.01 -12.77
C GLY A 141 7.10 -12.56 -12.34
N PHE A 142 6.86 -12.28 -11.05
CA PHE A 142 6.72 -10.92 -10.55
C PHE A 142 8.08 -10.28 -10.34
N VAL A 143 8.32 -9.16 -11.03
CA VAL A 143 9.59 -8.44 -10.98
C VAL A 143 9.30 -6.98 -10.62
N PRO A 144 9.84 -6.46 -9.51
CA PRO A 144 9.83 -5.03 -9.23
C PRO A 144 10.72 -4.31 -10.25
N ASP A 145 10.24 -3.21 -10.83
CA ASP A 145 11.12 -2.30 -11.57
C ASP A 145 11.95 -1.41 -10.63
N ASP A 146 11.46 -1.20 -9.40
CA ASP A 146 12.11 -0.41 -8.36
C ASP A 146 12.80 -1.30 -7.31
N ILE A 147 13.90 -1.94 -7.72
CA ILE A 147 14.63 -2.90 -6.88
C ILE A 147 15.56 -2.20 -5.88
N HIS A 148 15.80 -0.89 -6.05
CA HIS A 148 16.76 -0.14 -5.25
C HIS A 148 16.12 0.70 -4.14
N ASN A 149 14.79 0.81 -4.14
CA ASN A 149 14.08 1.53 -3.10
C ASN A 149 13.89 0.67 -1.85
N PHE A 150 14.65 1.04 -0.82
CA PHE A 150 14.56 0.41 0.49
C PHE A 150 13.24 0.72 1.21
N SER A 151 12.43 1.69 0.76
CA SER A 151 11.18 2.07 1.41
C SER A 151 10.00 1.11 1.11
N ASN A 152 10.14 0.21 0.13
CA ASN A 152 9.06 -0.69 -0.33
C ASN A 152 8.92 -1.99 0.49
N HIS A 153 9.26 -1.95 1.77
CA HIS A 153 9.03 -3.05 2.70
C HIS A 153 8.80 -2.56 4.13
N ILE A 154 8.12 -3.39 4.92
CA ILE A 154 7.91 -3.20 6.36
C ILE A 154 8.52 -4.40 7.09
N TYR A 155 9.43 -4.14 8.02
CA TYR A 155 10.00 -5.17 8.88
C TYR A 155 9.27 -5.22 10.23
N VAL A 156 8.89 -6.42 10.67
CA VAL A 156 8.23 -6.65 11.96
C VAL A 156 9.17 -7.47 12.86
N PRO A 157 10.00 -6.82 13.70
CA PRO A 157 11.04 -7.51 14.48
C PRO A 157 10.51 -8.61 15.40
N ARG A 158 9.33 -8.39 15.99
CA ARG A 158 8.71 -9.37 16.90
C ARG A 158 8.32 -10.67 16.21
N GLN A 159 8.10 -10.62 14.90
CA GLN A 159 7.73 -11.78 14.08
C GLN A 159 8.90 -12.30 13.24
N ASP A 160 10.04 -11.59 13.23
CA ASP A 160 11.18 -11.84 12.34
C ASP A 160 10.73 -12.00 10.88
N LYS A 161 9.88 -11.06 10.43
CA LYS A 161 9.19 -11.12 9.14
C LYS A 161 9.25 -9.78 8.41
N VAL A 162 9.33 -9.82 7.09
CA VAL A 162 9.16 -8.66 6.19
C VAL A 162 7.87 -8.80 5.41
N PHE A 163 7.20 -7.67 5.18
CA PHE A 163 6.10 -7.54 4.24
C PHE A 163 6.54 -6.63 3.10
N LEU A 164 6.38 -7.08 1.86
CA LEU A 164 6.58 -6.24 0.68
C LEU A 164 5.37 -5.34 0.51
N ILE A 165 5.60 -4.08 0.13
CA ILE A 165 4.57 -3.08 -0.12
C ILE A 165 4.88 -2.33 -1.41
N ASP A 166 3.93 -1.50 -1.85
CA ASP A 166 4.01 -0.67 -3.05
C ASP A 166 4.32 -1.43 -4.35
N PHE A 167 3.24 -1.82 -5.05
CA PHE A 167 3.36 -2.66 -6.26
C PHE A 167 3.07 -1.91 -7.56
N VAL A 168 3.02 -0.57 -7.53
CA VAL A 168 2.68 0.24 -8.72
C VAL A 168 3.62 -0.05 -9.89
N GLN A 169 4.92 -0.18 -9.59
CA GLN A 169 5.98 -0.40 -10.59
C GLN A 169 6.36 -1.88 -10.76
N TRP A 170 5.50 -2.81 -10.37
CA TRP A 170 5.76 -4.22 -10.55
C TRP A 170 5.22 -4.71 -11.89
N ARG A 171 5.98 -5.62 -12.53
CA ARG A 171 5.61 -6.25 -13.79
C ARG A 171 5.54 -7.75 -13.65
N LEU A 172 4.62 -8.35 -14.40
CA LEU A 172 4.56 -9.79 -14.60
C LEU A 172 5.29 -10.13 -15.90
N ARG A 173 6.46 -10.77 -15.78
CA ARG A 173 7.18 -11.36 -16.92
C ARG A 173 6.75 -12.83 -17.03
N ARG A 174 5.90 -13.12 -18.02
CA ARG A 174 5.52 -14.48 -18.39
C ARG A 174 6.41 -14.98 -19.52
#